data_AF-G4ZX93-F1
#
_entry.id   AF-G4ZX93-F1
#
_cell.length_a   1.000
_cell.length_b   1.000
_cell.length_c   1.000
_cell.angle_alpha   90.00
_cell.angle_beta   90.00
_cell.angle_gamma   90.00
#
_symmetry.space_group_name_H-M   'P 1'
#
loop_
_entity.id
_entity.type
_entity.pdbx_description
1 polymer ?
#
loop_
_entity_poly.entity_id
_entity_poly.type
_entity_poly.pdbx_seq_one_letter_code
_entity_poly.pdbx_strand_id
1 'polypeptide(L)'
;MASATNKAMPPLHSTIRSRLHTLKQQFHEVCGDGHERGKSSKSTTAPPHPLQEFFSSVQLWKERSLHHTLEALDRAGSPSADSHMEAIEDHEKGAKHLFDLTRVFLDRTWHSTNALLDAFADDLAGLVDDIVASRLEEQRLVHERALKSLKEENQRLTEAWQELKGVNGGLEARLEVIENTPNAGGDAILCNKLRSRLQSLVVKQHQLSVELEDAAQERVSHRRELEKTKTLLTDAQKGLALTRAMHDKETRQLAAMIQLSHAQVHQVLEASRKASANVADTKHQQQLESATDASKASRLSIQHFSSTSKLPRPRTVLK
;
A
#
# COMPACT_ATOMS: atom_id res chain seq x y z
N MET A 1 -16.26 20.44 43.04
CA MET A 1 -15.05 20.19 42.24
C MET A 1 -15.17 18.81 41.62
N ALA A 2 -15.62 18.72 40.37
CA ALA A 2 -15.64 17.46 39.63
C ALA A 2 -14.32 17.36 38.85
N SER A 3 -13.50 16.37 39.19
CA SER A 3 -12.27 16.06 38.47
C SER A 3 -12.64 15.55 37.09
N ALA A 4 -12.39 16.36 36.05
CA ALA A 4 -12.42 15.89 34.68
C ALA A 4 -11.26 14.91 34.52
N THR A 5 -11.56 13.62 34.59
CA THR A 5 -10.61 12.57 34.25
C THR A 5 -10.25 12.76 32.77
N ASN A 6 -9.12 13.42 32.52
CA ASN A 6 -8.42 13.39 31.25
C ASN A 6 -7.95 11.94 31.02
N LYS A 7 -8.87 11.05 30.63
CA LYS A 7 -8.52 9.80 29.98
C LYS A 7 -7.96 10.22 28.62
N ALA A 8 -6.63 10.14 28.50
CA ALA A 8 -5.97 10.30 27.21
C ALA A 8 -6.67 9.37 26.21
N MET A 9 -7.34 9.96 25.21
CA MET A 9 -7.97 9.16 24.17
C MET A 9 -6.89 8.29 23.53
N PRO A 10 -7.08 6.97 23.42
CA PRO A 10 -6.16 6.13 22.68
C PRO A 10 -6.02 6.69 21.26
N PRO A 11 -4.82 6.65 20.66
CA PRO A 11 -4.58 7.25 19.35
C PRO A 11 -5.58 6.69 18.35
N LEU A 12 -6.27 7.56 17.60
CA LEU A 12 -7.34 7.24 16.63
C LEU A 12 -7.03 5.96 15.83
N HIS A 13 -5.79 5.84 15.37
CA HIS A 13 -5.30 4.72 14.59
C HIS A 13 -5.37 3.36 15.33
N SER A 14 -5.18 3.34 16.65
CA SER A 14 -5.31 2.14 17.49
C SER A 14 -6.77 1.73 17.69
N THR A 15 -7.67 2.70 17.87
CA THR A 15 -9.11 2.48 18.00
C THR A 15 -9.70 1.97 16.69
N ILE A 16 -9.37 2.61 15.57
CA ILE A 16 -9.78 2.17 14.23
C ILE A 16 -9.27 0.75 13.95
N ARG A 17 -8.00 0.46 14.27
CA ARG A 17 -7.42 -0.88 14.06
C ARG A 17 -8.13 -1.95 14.91
N SER A 18 -8.46 -1.64 16.16
CA SER A 18 -9.22 -2.55 17.03
C SER A 18 -10.62 -2.82 16.45
N ARG A 19 -11.32 -1.76 16.01
CA ARG A 19 -12.67 -1.89 15.43
C ARG A 19 -12.66 -2.64 14.09
N LEU A 20 -11.64 -2.44 13.27
CA LEU A 20 -11.45 -3.17 12.02
C LEU A 20 -11.14 -4.66 12.28
N HIS A 21 -10.43 -4.98 13.36
CA HIS A 21 -10.25 -6.37 13.78
C HIS A 21 -11.58 -7.01 14.22
N THR A 22 -12.42 -6.28 14.96
CA THR A 22 -13.78 -6.73 15.33
C THR A 22 -14.66 -6.95 14.10
N LEU A 23 -14.64 -6.01 13.14
CA LEU A 23 -15.35 -6.16 11.87
C LEU A 23 -14.87 -7.41 11.13
N LYS A 24 -13.55 -7.59 11.01
CA LYS A 24 -12.98 -8.79 10.39
C LYS A 24 -13.50 -10.06 11.06
N GLN A 25 -13.52 -10.11 12.38
CA GLN A 25 -14.03 -11.28 13.11
C GLN A 25 -15.53 -11.54 12.83
N GLN A 26 -16.36 -10.50 12.86
CA GLN A 26 -17.80 -10.60 12.56
C GLN A 26 -18.06 -11.06 11.12
N PHE A 27 -17.24 -10.61 10.17
CA PHE A 27 -17.27 -11.10 8.80
C PHE A 27 -16.94 -12.59 8.67
N HIS A 28 -15.98 -13.09 9.44
CA HIS A 28 -15.65 -14.52 9.43
C HIS A 28 -16.77 -15.36 10.05
N GLU A 29 -17.46 -14.84 11.07
CA GLU A 29 -18.63 -15.49 11.69
C GLU A 29 -19.82 -15.57 10.73
N VAL A 30 -20.06 -14.54 9.91
CA VAL A 30 -21.16 -14.51 8.92
C VAL A 30 -20.85 -15.36 7.68
N CYS A 31 -19.59 -15.42 7.25
CA CYS A 31 -19.19 -16.20 6.07
C CYS A 31 -18.96 -17.70 6.37
N GLY A 32 -18.93 -18.09 7.65
CA GLY A 32 -18.57 -19.44 8.09
C GLY A 32 -17.07 -19.69 7.99
N ASP A 33 -16.57 -20.57 8.86
CA ASP A 33 -15.14 -20.89 9.03
C ASP A 33 -14.60 -21.70 7.83
N GLY A 34 -14.44 -21.02 6.70
CA GLY A 34 -13.83 -21.53 5.49
C GLY A 34 -12.31 -21.47 5.63
N HIS A 35 -11.72 -22.59 6.08
CA HIS A 35 -10.27 -22.84 6.10
C HIS A 35 -9.56 -22.21 4.89
N GLU A 36 -8.51 -21.42 5.16
CA GLU A 36 -7.60 -20.87 4.16
C GLU A 36 -7.23 -21.92 3.10
N ARG A 37 -7.79 -21.80 1.90
CA ARG A 37 -7.34 -22.58 0.75
C ARG A 37 -7.21 -21.71 -0.49
N GLY A 38 -5.95 -21.59 -0.92
CA GLY A 38 -5.59 -21.40 -2.32
C GLY A 38 -5.47 -19.95 -2.78
N LYS A 39 -4.23 -19.47 -2.85
CA LYS A 39 -3.83 -18.34 -3.71
C LYS A 39 -4.29 -18.63 -5.14
N SER A 40 -5.35 -17.98 -5.62
CA SER A 40 -5.78 -18.09 -7.01
C SER A 40 -4.91 -17.19 -7.89
N SER A 41 -4.50 -17.76 -9.02
CA SER A 41 -3.64 -17.16 -10.03
C SER A 41 -4.30 -15.94 -10.67
N LYS A 42 -3.51 -14.88 -10.86
CA LYS A 42 -3.86 -13.74 -11.73
C LYS A 42 -4.21 -14.24 -13.14
N SER A 43 -5.49 -14.26 -13.48
CA SER A 43 -5.95 -14.21 -14.87
C SER A 43 -6.42 -12.79 -15.17
N THR A 44 -5.82 -12.20 -16.21
CA THR A 44 -6.09 -10.85 -16.69
C THR A 44 -7.25 -10.91 -17.68
N THR A 45 -8.48 -11.00 -17.18
CA THR A 45 -9.72 -10.69 -17.91
C THR A 45 -10.78 -10.44 -16.85
N ALA A 46 -11.65 -9.44 -17.05
CA ALA A 46 -12.68 -9.11 -16.07
C ALA A 46 -13.44 -10.40 -15.66
N PRO A 47 -13.42 -10.79 -14.38
CA PRO A 47 -14.00 -12.05 -13.96
C PRO A 47 -15.52 -12.00 -14.21
N PRO A 48 -16.13 -13.09 -14.70
CA PRO A 48 -17.58 -13.24 -14.65
C PRO A 48 -18.05 -12.99 -13.21
N HIS A 49 -19.28 -12.48 -13.03
CA HIS A 49 -19.82 -12.27 -11.69
C HIS A 49 -19.67 -13.58 -10.89
N PRO A 50 -19.15 -13.58 -9.65
CA PRO A 50 -18.89 -14.81 -8.87
C PRO A 50 -20.12 -15.73 -8.76
N LEU A 51 -21.31 -15.14 -8.80
CA LEU A 51 -22.59 -15.83 -8.84
C LEU A 51 -22.83 -16.62 -10.14
N GLN A 52 -22.38 -16.11 -11.29
CA GLN A 52 -22.52 -16.76 -12.59
C GLN A 52 -21.69 -18.04 -12.69
N GLU A 53 -20.46 -18.05 -12.17
CA GLU A 53 -19.62 -19.25 -12.12
C GLU A 53 -20.19 -20.29 -11.16
N PHE A 54 -20.73 -19.84 -10.02
CA PHE A 54 -21.40 -20.71 -9.06
C PHE A 54 -22.63 -21.39 -9.68
N PHE A 55 -23.53 -20.63 -10.31
CA PHE A 55 -24.73 -21.18 -10.94
C PHE A 55 -24.40 -22.10 -12.13
N SER A 56 -23.35 -21.79 -12.90
CA SER A 56 -22.86 -22.68 -13.96
C SER A 56 -22.31 -24.00 -13.39
N SER A 57 -21.64 -23.96 -12.24
CA SER A 57 -21.13 -25.13 -11.54
C SER A 57 -22.25 -25.99 -10.96
N VAL A 58 -23.30 -25.37 -10.41
CA VAL A 58 -24.51 -26.08 -9.93
C VAL A 58 -25.24 -26.74 -11.10
N GLN A 59 -25.33 -26.09 -12.25
CA GLN A 59 -25.92 -26.66 -13.46
C GLN A 59 -25.11 -27.87 -13.98
N LEU A 60 -23.79 -27.75 -14.05
CA LEU A 60 -22.89 -28.86 -14.41
C LEU A 60 -22.99 -30.02 -13.42
N TRP A 61 -23.13 -29.73 -12.12
CA TRP A 61 -23.37 -30.76 -11.10
C TRP A 61 -24.73 -31.42 -11.31
N LYS A 62 -25.78 -30.66 -11.63
CA LYS A 62 -27.12 -31.20 -11.94
C LYS A 62 -27.01 -32.21 -13.10
N GLU A 63 -26.38 -31.82 -14.21
CA GLU A 63 -26.22 -32.67 -15.39
C GLU A 63 -25.42 -33.95 -15.09
N ARG A 64 -24.29 -33.84 -14.37
CA ARG A 64 -23.45 -35.00 -14.03
C ARG A 64 -24.10 -35.96 -13.04
N SER A 65 -24.74 -35.42 -12.01
CA SER A 65 -25.40 -36.26 -11.00
C SER A 65 -26.63 -36.96 -11.57
N LEU A 66 -27.42 -36.28 -12.41
CA LEU A 66 -28.54 -36.90 -13.11
C LEU A 66 -28.07 -38.02 -14.03
N HIS A 67 -26.99 -37.78 -14.80
CA HIS A 67 -26.40 -38.80 -15.66
C HIS A 67 -25.98 -40.04 -14.87
N HIS A 68 -25.30 -39.88 -13.74
CA HIS A 68 -24.92 -41.01 -12.88
C HIS A 68 -26.11 -41.74 -12.25
N THR A 69 -27.16 -41.02 -11.88
CA THR A 69 -28.39 -41.65 -11.35
C THR A 69 -29.08 -42.50 -12.42
N LEU A 70 -29.16 -42.02 -13.65
CA LEU A 70 -29.73 -42.77 -14.77
C LEU A 70 -28.86 -43.98 -15.17
N GLU A 71 -27.53 -43.81 -15.25
CA GLU A 71 -26.60 -44.92 -15.48
C GLU A 71 -26.70 -46.02 -14.41
N ALA A 72 -26.94 -45.63 -13.15
CA ALA A 72 -27.12 -46.58 -12.05
C ALA A 72 -28.44 -47.35 -12.16
N LEU A 73 -29.53 -46.70 -12.60
CA LEU A 73 -30.83 -47.34 -12.86
C LEU A 73 -30.75 -48.32 -14.03
N ASP A 74 -30.05 -47.94 -15.11
CA ASP A 74 -29.77 -48.82 -16.25
C ASP A 74 -28.98 -50.07 -15.82
N ARG A 75 -27.94 -49.89 -14.99
CA ARG A 75 -27.13 -51.00 -14.46
C ARG A 75 -27.89 -51.91 -13.50
N ALA A 76 -28.87 -51.37 -12.78
CA ALA A 76 -29.75 -52.13 -11.89
C ALA A 76 -30.80 -52.95 -12.66
N GLY A 77 -30.88 -52.80 -13.99
CA GLY A 77 -31.79 -53.55 -14.84
C GLY A 77 -33.26 -53.10 -14.71
N SER A 78 -33.52 -51.87 -14.28
CA SER A 78 -34.87 -51.30 -14.22
C SER A 78 -35.39 -51.02 -15.64
N PRO A 79 -36.36 -51.77 -16.18
CA PRO A 79 -36.77 -51.64 -17.59
C PRO A 79 -37.96 -50.69 -17.78
N SER A 80 -38.38 -49.98 -16.72
CA SER A 80 -39.55 -49.10 -16.75
C SER A 80 -39.15 -47.67 -17.08
N ALA A 81 -39.75 -47.09 -18.13
CA ALA A 81 -39.64 -45.68 -18.46
C ALA A 81 -40.15 -44.79 -17.32
N ASP A 82 -41.13 -45.28 -16.53
CA ASP A 82 -41.72 -44.54 -15.42
C ASP A 82 -40.71 -44.38 -14.27
N SER A 83 -39.84 -45.36 -14.03
CA SER A 83 -38.81 -45.31 -12.99
C SER A 83 -37.70 -44.30 -13.31
N HIS A 84 -37.35 -44.17 -14.60
CA HIS A 84 -36.41 -43.14 -15.07
C HIS A 84 -37.05 -41.75 -15.01
N MET A 85 -38.33 -41.65 -15.34
CA MET A 85 -39.08 -40.39 -15.27
C MET A 85 -39.20 -39.87 -13.84
N GLU A 86 -39.53 -40.75 -12.89
CA GLU A 86 -39.59 -40.43 -11.46
C GLU A 86 -38.22 -39.97 -10.92
N ALA A 87 -37.13 -40.63 -11.30
CA ALA A 87 -35.78 -40.22 -10.92
C ALA A 87 -35.36 -38.87 -11.51
N ILE A 88 -35.77 -38.55 -12.75
CA ILE A 88 -35.56 -37.23 -13.35
C ILE A 88 -36.35 -36.18 -12.56
N GLU A 89 -37.64 -36.42 -12.30
CA GLU A 89 -38.49 -35.47 -11.57
C GLU A 89 -37.97 -35.17 -10.16
N ASP A 90 -37.54 -36.20 -9.43
CA ASP A 90 -37.01 -36.03 -8.07
C ASP A 90 -35.65 -35.34 -8.06
N HIS A 91 -34.83 -35.58 -9.09
CA HIS A 91 -33.57 -34.86 -9.28
C HIS A 91 -33.81 -33.38 -9.61
N GLU A 92 -34.78 -33.07 -10.46
CA GLU A 92 -35.16 -31.69 -10.76
C GLU A 92 -35.71 -30.96 -9.53
N LYS A 93 -36.56 -31.61 -8.73
CA LYS A 93 -37.05 -31.08 -7.46
C LYS A 93 -35.91 -30.84 -6.47
N GLY A 94 -34.98 -31.79 -6.35
CA GLY A 94 -33.80 -31.67 -5.48
C GLY A 94 -32.86 -30.55 -5.90
N ALA A 95 -32.55 -30.44 -7.19
CA ALA A 95 -31.72 -29.37 -7.74
C ALA A 95 -32.36 -27.99 -7.55
N LYS A 96 -33.68 -27.87 -7.76
CA LYS A 96 -34.43 -26.64 -7.50
C LYS A 96 -34.36 -26.25 -6.03
N HIS A 97 -34.55 -27.20 -5.12
CA HIS A 97 -34.47 -26.95 -3.68
C HIS A 97 -33.08 -26.48 -3.24
N LEU A 98 -32.02 -27.09 -3.76
CA LEU A 98 -30.63 -26.66 -3.50
C LEU A 98 -30.35 -25.25 -4.06
N PHE A 99 -30.87 -24.93 -5.24
CA PHE A 99 -30.75 -23.60 -5.83
C PHE A 99 -31.44 -22.55 -4.95
N ASP A 100 -32.68 -22.81 -4.53
CA ASP A 100 -33.44 -21.91 -3.67
C ASP A 100 -32.78 -21.73 -2.30
N LEU A 101 -32.29 -22.81 -1.69
CA LEU A 101 -31.56 -22.75 -0.42
C LEU A 101 -30.28 -21.92 -0.53
N THR A 102 -29.52 -22.11 -1.61
CA THR A 102 -28.27 -21.37 -1.82
C THR A 102 -28.53 -19.90 -2.10
N ARG A 103 -29.57 -19.58 -2.88
CA ARG A 103 -29.98 -18.20 -3.13
C ARG A 103 -30.38 -17.50 -1.84
N VAL A 104 -31.19 -18.15 -0.99
CA VAL A 104 -31.59 -17.60 0.31
C VAL A 104 -30.39 -17.42 1.23
N PHE A 105 -29.44 -18.37 1.23
CA PHE A 105 -28.19 -18.23 1.98
C PHE A 105 -27.37 -17.02 1.50
N LEU A 106 -27.15 -16.90 0.18
CA LEU A 106 -26.41 -15.78 -0.41
C LEU A 106 -27.06 -14.43 -0.12
N ASP A 107 -28.38 -14.33 -0.28
CA ASP A 107 -29.13 -13.12 0.03
C ASP A 107 -28.97 -12.77 1.52
N ARG A 108 -29.12 -13.74 2.44
CA ARG A 108 -28.95 -13.49 3.90
C ARG A 108 -27.54 -13.07 4.27
N THR A 109 -26.53 -13.74 3.70
CA THR A 109 -25.12 -13.42 3.94
C THR A 109 -24.79 -12.04 3.40
N TRP A 110 -25.28 -11.69 2.20
CA TRP A 110 -25.11 -10.37 1.59
C TRP A 110 -25.72 -9.26 2.44
N HIS A 111 -26.98 -9.42 2.87
CA HIS A 111 -27.64 -8.42 3.71
C HIS A 111 -26.97 -8.27 5.08
N SER A 112 -26.59 -9.39 5.71
CA SER A 112 -25.86 -9.36 6.99
C SER A 112 -24.50 -8.67 6.84
N THR A 113 -23.80 -8.93 5.74
CA THR A 113 -22.50 -8.32 5.44
C THR A 113 -22.61 -6.82 5.23
N ASN A 114 -23.60 -6.38 4.45
CA ASN A 114 -23.84 -4.94 4.23
C ASN A 114 -24.26 -4.24 5.53
N ALA A 115 -25.12 -4.85 6.34
CA ALA A 115 -25.51 -4.28 7.63
C ALA A 115 -24.31 -4.10 8.58
N LEU A 116 -23.35 -5.03 8.56
CA LEU A 116 -22.10 -4.89 9.33
C LEU A 116 -21.21 -3.77 8.80
N LEU A 117 -21.13 -3.60 7.47
CA LEU A 117 -20.38 -2.50 6.85
C LEU A 117 -21.00 -1.14 7.16
N ASP A 118 -22.33 -1.03 7.07
CA ASP A 118 -23.05 0.20 7.37
C ASP A 118 -22.89 0.58 8.85
N ALA A 119 -23.05 -0.38 9.76
CA ALA A 119 -22.84 -0.14 11.19
C ALA A 119 -21.40 0.27 11.51
N PHE A 120 -20.41 -0.29 10.82
CA PHE A 120 -19.01 0.11 10.97
C PHE A 120 -18.75 1.51 10.40
N ALA A 121 -19.38 1.86 9.29
CA ALA A 121 -19.27 3.20 8.70
C ALA A 121 -19.89 4.26 9.63
N ASP A 122 -21.05 4.00 10.21
CA ASP A 122 -21.71 4.87 11.18
C ASP A 122 -20.86 5.06 12.44
N ASP A 123 -20.29 3.97 12.97
CA ASP A 123 -19.42 4.01 14.15
C ASP A 123 -18.10 4.76 13.89
N LEU A 124 -17.55 4.66 12.67
CA LEU A 124 -16.40 5.48 12.24
C LEU A 124 -16.77 6.95 12.10
N ALA A 125 -17.92 7.26 11.52
CA ALA A 125 -18.41 8.63 11.36
C ALA A 125 -18.58 9.29 12.75
N GLY A 126 -19.25 8.61 13.68
CA GLY A 126 -19.42 9.11 15.05
C GLY A 126 -18.09 9.35 15.78
N LEU A 127 -17.12 8.44 15.62
CA LEU A 127 -15.79 8.61 16.22
C LEU A 127 -15.06 9.85 15.66
N VAL A 128 -15.17 10.08 14.35
CA VAL A 128 -14.57 11.26 13.70
C VAL A 128 -15.25 12.54 14.18
N ASP A 129 -16.59 12.55 14.25
CA ASP A 129 -17.36 13.70 14.72
C ASP A 129 -17.01 14.07 16.17
N ASP A 130 -16.89 13.10 17.08
CA ASP A 130 -16.48 13.33 18.46
C ASP A 130 -15.07 13.95 18.57
N ILE A 131 -14.15 13.52 17.70
CA ILE A 131 -12.79 14.05 17.67
C ILE A 131 -12.77 15.46 17.10
N VAL A 132 -13.53 15.73 16.04
CA VAL A 132 -13.65 17.07 15.49
C VAL A 132 -14.28 18.01 16.52
N ALA A 133 -15.37 17.60 17.17
CA ALA A 133 -16.04 18.38 18.20
C ALA A 133 -15.11 18.70 19.38
N SER A 134 -14.37 17.70 19.89
CA SER A 134 -13.42 17.92 20.99
C SER A 134 -12.26 18.85 20.61
N ARG A 135 -11.74 18.75 19.39
CA ARG A 135 -10.69 19.64 18.87
C ARG A 135 -11.18 21.06 18.67
N LEU A 136 -12.40 21.24 18.16
CA LEU A 136 -13.01 22.56 18.01
C LEU A 136 -13.22 23.23 19.37
N GLU A 137 -13.66 22.47 20.39
CA GLU A 137 -13.83 23.00 21.74
C GLU A 137 -12.47 23.35 22.38
N GLU A 138 -11.44 22.51 22.20
CA GLU A 138 -10.07 22.83 22.62
C GLU A 138 -9.56 24.13 21.99
N GLN A 139 -9.73 24.28 20.66
CA GLN A 139 -9.35 25.48 19.93
C GLN A 139 -10.13 26.71 20.39
N ARG A 140 -11.44 26.57 20.63
CA ARG A 140 -12.28 27.64 21.17
C ARG A 140 -11.75 28.12 22.52
N LEU A 141 -11.44 27.21 23.44
CA LEU A 141 -10.91 27.56 24.76
C LEU A 141 -9.54 28.24 24.71
N VAL A 142 -8.69 27.86 23.76
CA VAL A 142 -7.40 28.53 23.51
C VAL A 142 -7.63 29.93 22.94
N HIS A 143 -8.54 30.07 21.98
CA HIS A 143 -8.88 31.35 21.38
C HIS A 143 -9.49 32.32 22.39
N GLU A 144 -10.42 31.86 23.23
CA GLU A 144 -11.00 32.68 24.31
C GLU A 144 -9.95 33.15 25.32
N ARG A 145 -8.98 32.28 25.67
CA ARG A 145 -7.85 32.67 26.55
C ARG A 145 -6.95 33.71 25.89
N ALA A 146 -6.60 33.51 24.62
CA ALA A 146 -5.77 34.45 23.86
C ALA A 146 -6.46 35.82 23.72
N LEU A 147 -7.77 35.83 23.42
CA LEU A 147 -8.56 37.07 23.34
C LEU A 147 -8.62 37.82 24.67
N LYS A 148 -8.79 37.12 25.79
CA LYS A 148 -8.76 37.75 27.12
C LYS A 148 -7.39 38.36 27.40
N SER A 149 -6.31 37.62 27.19
CA SER A 149 -4.94 38.12 27.36
C SER A 149 -4.67 39.35 26.50
N LEU A 150 -5.07 39.32 25.22
CA LEU A 150 -4.88 40.44 24.30
C LEU A 150 -5.66 41.68 24.72
N LYS A 151 -6.90 41.51 25.23
CA LYS A 151 -7.69 42.62 25.77
C LYS A 151 -7.04 43.24 27.01
N GLU A 152 -6.55 42.41 27.93
CA GLU A 152 -5.84 42.87 29.12
C GLU A 152 -4.56 43.64 28.75
N GLU A 153 -3.78 43.14 27.79
CA GLU A 153 -2.56 43.79 27.36
C GLU A 153 -2.81 45.10 26.62
N ASN A 154 -3.85 45.16 25.77
CA ASN A 154 -4.28 46.39 25.11
C ASN A 154 -4.72 47.45 26.14
N GLN A 155 -5.45 47.04 27.18
CA GLN A 155 -5.83 47.93 28.27
C GLN A 155 -4.59 48.48 29.00
N ARG A 156 -3.63 47.62 29.36
CA ARG A 156 -2.37 48.04 29.99
C ARG A 156 -1.57 49.01 29.12
N LEU A 157 -1.48 48.74 27.82
CA LEU A 157 -0.80 49.62 26.86
C LEU A 157 -1.49 50.97 26.74
N THR A 158 -2.82 50.99 26.78
CA THR A 158 -3.61 52.23 26.74
C THR A 158 -3.38 53.06 27.99
N GLU A 159 -3.36 52.44 29.17
CA GLU A 159 -3.06 53.10 30.45
C GLU A 159 -1.64 53.68 30.46
N ALA A 160 -0.64 52.89 30.06
CA ALA A 160 0.75 53.34 29.96
C ALA A 160 0.91 54.50 28.95
N TRP A 161 0.19 54.46 27.83
CA TRP A 161 0.20 55.55 26.85
C TRP A 161 -0.39 56.84 27.42
N GLN A 162 -1.49 56.76 28.18
CA GLN A 162 -2.08 57.92 28.85
C GLN A 162 -1.14 58.51 29.91
N GLU A 163 -0.49 57.65 30.71
CA GLU A 163 0.51 58.07 31.70
C GLU A 163 1.68 58.79 31.04
N LEU A 164 2.27 58.20 30.00
CA LEU A 164 3.39 58.78 29.27
C LEU A 164 3.02 60.13 28.65
N LYS A 165 1.80 60.25 28.11
CA LYS A 165 1.28 61.50 27.57
C LYS A 165 1.14 62.58 28.66
N GLY A 166 0.70 62.22 29.85
CA GLY A 166 0.62 63.11 31.00
C GLY A 166 2.01 63.60 31.45
N VAL A 167 2.98 62.69 31.56
CA VAL A 167 4.38 63.03 31.89
C VAL A 167 4.98 63.96 30.83
N ASN A 168 4.75 63.67 29.55
CA ASN A 168 5.26 64.48 28.45
C ASN A 168 4.69 65.90 28.49
N GLY A 169 3.38 66.07 28.71
CA GLY A 169 2.77 67.38 28.88
C GLY A 169 3.34 68.16 30.08
N GLY A 170 3.64 67.46 31.18
CA GLY A 170 4.31 68.06 32.34
C GLY A 170 5.75 68.50 32.06
N LEU A 171 6.48 67.74 31.25
CA LEU A 171 7.84 68.10 30.81
C LEU A 171 7.82 69.28 29.85
N GLU A 172 6.90 69.30 28.88
CA GLU A 172 6.71 70.42 27.95
C GLU A 172 6.42 71.73 28.71
N ALA A 173 5.49 71.71 29.67
CA ALA A 173 5.20 72.88 30.50
C ALA A 173 6.42 73.36 31.30
N ARG A 174 7.23 72.44 31.85
CA ARG A 174 8.47 72.80 32.55
C ARG A 174 9.52 73.38 31.61
N LEU A 175 9.57 72.89 30.37
CA LEU A 175 10.50 73.35 29.36
C LEU A 175 10.12 74.77 28.91
N GLU A 176 8.84 75.03 28.69
CA GLU A 176 8.29 76.36 28.41
C GLU A 176 8.61 77.37 29.53
N VAL A 177 8.50 76.97 30.81
CA VAL A 177 8.87 77.84 31.94
C VAL A 177 10.36 78.18 31.94
N ILE A 178 11.22 77.22 31.61
CA ILE A 178 12.67 77.43 31.54
C ILE A 178 13.04 78.34 30.37
N GLU A 179 12.42 78.12 29.20
CA GLU A 179 12.65 78.94 28.00
C GLU A 179 12.17 80.38 28.17
N ASN A 180 11.10 80.60 28.94
CA ASN A 180 10.53 81.92 29.18
C ASN A 180 11.15 82.70 30.37
N THR A 181 12.10 82.12 31.11
CA THR A 181 12.80 82.82 32.21
C THR A 181 14.07 83.56 31.72
N PRO A 182 14.08 84.91 31.68
CA PRO A 182 15.13 85.68 31.00
C PRO A 182 16.48 85.82 31.74
N ASN A 183 16.58 85.42 33.02
CA ASN A 183 17.79 85.60 33.84
C ASN A 183 18.50 84.31 34.27
N ALA A 184 18.06 83.14 33.79
CA ALA A 184 18.60 81.85 34.25
C ALA A 184 19.69 81.29 33.32
N GLY A 185 20.80 82.01 33.10
CA GLY A 185 22.06 81.44 32.55
C GLY A 185 21.94 80.51 31.32
N GLY A 186 20.91 80.71 30.50
CA GLY A 186 20.43 79.74 29.51
C GLY A 186 21.45 79.47 28.42
N ASP A 187 22.14 80.51 27.96
CA ASP A 187 23.09 80.38 26.85
C ASP A 187 24.35 79.58 27.23
N ALA A 188 24.88 79.76 28.44
CA ALA A 188 26.07 79.01 28.88
C ALA A 188 25.75 77.54 29.17
N ILE A 189 24.58 77.26 29.76
CA ILE A 189 24.12 75.90 30.04
C ILE A 189 23.71 75.20 28.74
N LEU A 190 23.05 75.90 27.81
CA LEU A 190 22.73 75.41 26.47
C LEU A 190 24.00 75.11 25.70
N CYS A 191 24.99 76.00 25.70
CA CYS A 191 26.28 75.75 25.04
C CYS A 191 27.01 74.54 25.64
N ASN A 192 27.00 74.36 26.96
CA ASN A 192 27.60 73.19 27.61
C ASN A 192 26.82 71.89 27.31
N LYS A 193 25.48 71.94 27.31
CA LYS A 193 24.62 70.80 26.92
C LYS A 193 24.83 70.42 25.47
N LEU A 194 24.83 71.40 24.55
CA LEU A 194 25.10 71.19 23.13
C LEU A 194 26.50 70.59 22.92
N ARG A 195 27.53 71.09 23.61
CA ARG A 195 28.89 70.54 23.53
C ARG A 195 28.94 69.09 24.03
N SER A 196 28.30 68.78 25.15
CA SER A 196 28.23 67.40 25.68
C SER A 196 27.46 66.46 24.76
N ARG A 197 26.38 66.95 24.13
CA ARG A 197 25.56 66.18 23.20
C ARG A 197 26.27 65.95 21.87
N LEU A 198 27.04 66.93 21.41
CA LEU A 198 27.88 66.82 20.22
C LEU A 198 29.02 65.83 20.44
N GLN A 199 29.67 65.86 21.62
CA GLN A 199 30.66 64.83 21.99
C GLN A 199 30.04 63.43 22.06
N SER A 200 28.87 63.28 22.68
CA SER A 200 28.16 62.00 22.72
C SER A 200 27.77 61.50 21.32
N LEU A 201 27.33 62.39 20.44
CA LEU A 201 27.01 62.06 19.05
C LEU A 201 28.25 61.65 18.27
N VAL A 202 29.38 62.32 18.45
CA VAL A 202 30.66 61.95 17.81
C VAL A 202 31.12 60.58 18.27
N VAL A 203 31.04 60.27 19.57
CA VAL A 203 31.37 58.94 20.09
C VAL A 203 30.44 57.87 19.50
N LYS A 204 29.12 58.13 19.47
CA LYS A 204 28.15 57.21 18.87
C LYS A 204 28.35 57.03 17.37
N GLN A 205 28.67 58.09 16.64
CA GLN A 205 28.96 58.03 15.21
C GLN A 205 30.21 57.19 14.95
N HIS A 206 31.26 57.39 15.75
CA HIS A 206 32.47 56.58 15.65
C HIS A 206 32.19 55.11 15.96
N GLN A 207 31.43 54.83 17.03
CA GLN A 207 31.03 53.47 17.38
C GLN A 207 30.21 52.80 16.26
N LEU A 208 29.20 53.48 15.72
CA LEU A 208 28.41 52.97 14.59
C LEU A 208 29.27 52.75 13.33
N SER A 209 30.30 53.58 13.11
CA SER A 209 31.25 53.40 12.02
C SER A 209 32.06 52.12 12.18
N VAL A 210 32.54 51.85 13.40
CA VAL A 210 33.28 50.61 13.72
C VAL A 210 32.37 49.40 13.58
N GLU A 211 31.15 49.44 14.13
CA GLU A 211 30.17 48.35 14.00
C GLU A 211 29.80 48.08 12.53
N LEU A 212 29.77 49.12 11.68
CA LEU A 212 29.52 48.97 10.25
C LEU A 212 30.72 48.36 9.50
N GLU A 213 31.94 48.72 9.89
CA GLU A 213 33.17 48.10 9.37
C GLU A 213 33.25 46.62 9.76
N ASP A 214 32.94 46.28 11.02
CA ASP A 214 32.89 44.91 11.51
C ASP A 214 31.82 44.09 10.76
N ALA A 215 30.61 44.62 10.63
CA ALA A 215 29.55 43.98 9.86
C ALA A 215 29.92 43.81 8.38
N ALA A 216 30.63 44.77 7.78
CA ALA A 216 31.14 44.65 6.42
C ALA A 216 32.18 43.52 6.31
N GLN A 217 33.05 43.39 7.30
CA GLN A 217 34.06 42.33 7.36
C GLN A 217 33.43 40.95 7.57
N GLU A 218 32.44 40.82 8.45
CA GLU A 218 31.66 39.60 8.64
C GLU A 218 30.95 39.19 7.36
N ARG A 219 30.32 40.14 6.66
CA ARG A 219 29.71 39.87 5.35
C ARG A 219 30.69 39.34 4.32
N VAL A 220 31.92 39.86 4.30
CA VAL A 220 32.98 39.35 3.42
C VAL A 220 33.38 37.94 3.84
N SER A 221 33.51 37.67 5.14
CA SER A 221 33.81 36.34 5.67
C SER A 221 32.72 35.33 5.28
N HIS A 222 31.45 35.62 5.56
CA HIS A 222 30.32 34.77 5.21
C HIS A 222 30.20 34.56 3.70
N ARG A 223 30.51 35.57 2.88
CA ARG A 223 30.56 35.40 1.41
C ARG A 223 31.62 34.38 1.01
N ARG A 224 32.80 34.39 1.63
CA ARG A 224 33.86 33.40 1.36
C ARG A 224 33.44 32.00 1.82
N GLU A 225 32.80 31.88 2.97
CA GLU A 225 32.25 30.60 3.47
C GLU A 225 31.15 30.06 2.56
N LEU A 226 30.27 30.94 2.06
CA LEU A 226 29.22 30.57 1.13
C LEU A 226 29.79 30.05 -0.19
N GLU A 227 30.81 30.72 -0.75
CA GLU A 227 31.48 30.20 -1.94
C GLU A 227 32.18 28.85 -1.68
N LYS A 228 32.81 28.67 -0.50
CA LYS A 228 33.39 27.38 -0.10
C LYS A 228 32.35 26.27 0.02
N THR A 229 31.20 26.54 0.63
CA THR A 229 30.13 25.54 0.77
C THR A 229 29.49 25.22 -0.58
N LYS A 230 29.36 26.21 -1.46
CA LYS A 230 28.90 26.03 -2.84
C LYS A 230 29.83 25.12 -3.63
N THR A 231 31.15 25.30 -3.57
CA THR A 231 32.09 24.39 -4.25
C THR A 231 31.99 22.97 -3.70
N LEU A 232 31.97 22.80 -2.37
CA LEU A 232 31.79 21.48 -1.75
C LEU A 232 30.47 20.81 -2.17
N LEU A 233 29.37 21.58 -2.25
CA LEU A 233 28.09 21.06 -2.73
C LEU A 233 28.18 20.60 -4.19
N THR A 234 28.83 21.36 -5.07
CA THR A 234 29.00 20.96 -6.46
C THR A 234 29.84 19.69 -6.60
N ASP A 235 30.86 19.50 -5.76
CA ASP A 235 31.69 18.29 -5.78
C ASP A 235 30.95 17.07 -5.21
N ALA A 236 30.15 17.26 -4.15
CA ALA A 236 29.27 16.22 -3.64
C ALA A 236 28.21 15.79 -4.66
N GLN A 237 27.63 16.73 -5.41
CA GLN A 237 26.68 16.44 -6.50
C GLN A 237 27.35 15.62 -7.63
N LYS A 238 28.57 15.96 -8.03
CA LYS A 238 29.34 15.15 -9.00
C LYS A 238 29.59 13.74 -8.47
N GLY A 239 29.98 13.60 -7.21
CA GLY A 239 30.20 12.29 -6.57
C GLY A 239 28.92 11.45 -6.50
N LEU A 240 27.78 12.09 -6.21
CA LEU A 240 26.47 11.43 -6.18
C LEU A 240 26.01 11.00 -7.58
N ALA A 241 26.25 11.81 -8.60
CA ALA A 241 25.95 11.44 -9.99
C ALA A 241 26.80 10.23 -10.43
N LEU A 242 28.09 10.20 -10.09
CA LEU A 242 28.98 9.08 -10.39
C LEU A 242 28.53 7.79 -9.68
N THR A 243 28.22 7.86 -8.38
CA THR A 243 27.77 6.69 -7.61
C THR A 243 26.42 6.16 -8.10
N ARG A 244 25.48 7.04 -8.48
CA ARG A 244 24.23 6.61 -9.15
C ARG A 244 24.52 5.88 -10.45
N ALA A 245 25.39 6.42 -11.31
CA ALA A 245 25.76 5.79 -12.57
C ALA A 245 26.44 4.42 -12.36
N MET A 246 27.26 4.28 -11.31
CA MET A 246 27.86 2.99 -10.92
C MET A 246 26.80 2.00 -10.46
N HIS A 247 25.92 2.38 -9.54
CA HIS A 247 24.84 1.51 -9.08
C HIS A 247 23.89 1.10 -10.23
N ASP A 248 23.57 2.00 -11.15
CA ASP A 248 22.75 1.68 -12.34
C ASP A 248 23.47 0.69 -13.27
N LYS A 249 24.80 0.78 -13.36
CA LYS A 249 25.62 -0.17 -14.12
C LYS A 249 25.63 -1.54 -13.43
N GLU A 250 25.88 -1.59 -12.13
CA GLU A 250 25.89 -2.82 -11.33
C GLU A 250 24.50 -3.49 -11.33
N THR A 251 23.43 -2.72 -11.16
CA THR A 251 22.05 -3.21 -11.22
C THR A 251 21.74 -3.81 -12.59
N ARG A 252 22.16 -3.17 -13.68
CA ARG A 252 22.01 -3.73 -15.03
C ARG A 252 22.80 -5.01 -15.23
N GLN A 253 24.03 -5.08 -14.71
CA GLN A 253 24.85 -6.29 -14.75
C GLN A 253 24.21 -7.45 -13.97
N LEU A 254 23.70 -7.18 -12.75
CA LEU A 254 22.97 -8.16 -11.94
C LEU A 254 21.69 -8.64 -12.64
N ALA A 255 20.90 -7.72 -13.21
CA ALA A 255 19.68 -8.07 -13.94
C ALA A 255 19.98 -8.95 -15.16
N ALA A 256 21.04 -8.64 -15.92
CA ALA A 256 21.49 -9.47 -17.03
C ALA A 256 21.91 -10.88 -16.58
N MET A 257 22.61 -11.01 -15.44
CA MET A 257 22.96 -12.32 -14.88
C MET A 257 21.72 -13.12 -14.43
N ILE A 258 20.73 -12.48 -13.82
CA ILE A 258 19.47 -13.15 -13.43
C ILE A 258 18.68 -13.59 -14.66
N GLN A 259 18.62 -12.77 -15.72
CA GLN A 259 17.97 -13.16 -16.97
C GLN A 259 18.69 -14.34 -17.62
N LEU A 260 20.02 -14.35 -17.61
CA LEU A 260 20.82 -15.48 -18.11
C LEU A 260 20.56 -16.75 -17.29
N SER A 261 20.53 -16.66 -15.96
CA SER A 261 20.24 -17.82 -15.10
C SER A 261 18.82 -18.34 -15.30
N HIS A 262 17.83 -17.45 -15.45
CA HIS A 262 16.46 -17.83 -15.80
C HIS A 262 16.40 -18.54 -17.17
N ALA A 263 17.11 -18.04 -18.18
CA ALA A 263 17.17 -18.67 -19.49
C ALA A 263 17.81 -20.06 -19.42
N GLN A 264 18.89 -20.22 -18.65
CA GLN A 264 19.54 -21.51 -18.42
C GLN A 264 18.60 -22.49 -17.70
N VAL A 265 17.91 -22.06 -16.63
CA VAL A 265 16.93 -22.88 -15.92
C VAL A 265 15.78 -23.28 -16.85
N HIS A 266 15.26 -22.35 -17.65
CA HIS A 266 14.22 -22.63 -18.63
C HIS A 266 14.68 -23.68 -19.64
N GLN A 267 15.90 -23.55 -20.17
CA GLN A 267 16.48 -24.52 -21.10
C GLN A 267 16.63 -25.92 -20.46
N VAL A 268 17.05 -26.00 -19.19
CA VAL A 268 17.13 -27.26 -18.44
C VAL A 268 15.75 -27.88 -18.25
N LEU A 269 14.75 -27.07 -17.88
CA LEU A 269 13.37 -27.54 -17.72
C LEU A 269 12.76 -28.00 -19.05
N GLU A 270 13.00 -27.29 -20.15
CA GLU A 270 12.58 -27.72 -21.49
C GLU A 270 13.28 -29.01 -21.93
N ALA A 271 14.59 -29.12 -21.70
CA ALA A 271 15.33 -30.34 -21.97
C ALA A 271 14.81 -31.52 -21.13
N SER A 272 14.50 -31.30 -19.85
CA SER A 272 13.89 -32.27 -18.96
C SER A 272 12.49 -32.68 -19.43
N ARG A 273 11.66 -31.71 -19.85
CA ARG A 273 10.32 -31.97 -20.39
C ARG A 273 10.38 -32.77 -21.69
N LYS A 274 11.30 -32.42 -22.60
CA LYS A 274 11.54 -33.17 -23.85
C LYS A 274 12.05 -34.58 -23.57
N ALA A 275 12.97 -34.75 -22.62
CA ALA A 275 13.42 -36.08 -22.19
C ALA A 275 12.27 -36.91 -21.58
N SER A 276 11.43 -36.30 -20.74
CA SER A 276 10.26 -36.98 -20.15
C SER A 276 9.19 -37.34 -21.19
N ALA A 277 8.96 -36.49 -22.20
CA ALA A 277 8.04 -36.78 -23.30
C ALA A 277 8.57 -37.92 -24.17
N ASN A 278 9.87 -37.92 -24.50
CA ASN A 278 10.51 -39.00 -25.26
C ASN A 278 10.48 -40.34 -24.51
N VAL A 279 10.53 -40.35 -23.17
CA VAL A 279 10.36 -41.56 -22.33
C VAL A 279 8.91 -42.05 -22.32
N ALA A 280 7.93 -41.15 -22.39
CA ALA A 280 6.51 -41.51 -22.51
C ALA A 280 6.20 -42.07 -23.92
N ASP A 281 6.73 -41.46 -24.97
CA ASP A 281 6.57 -41.91 -26.36
C ASP A 281 7.28 -43.25 -26.61
N THR A 282 8.48 -43.47 -26.07
CA THR A 282 9.16 -44.77 -26.17
C THR A 282 8.42 -45.89 -25.42
N LYS A 283 7.80 -45.60 -24.28
CA LYS A 283 6.90 -46.55 -23.60
C LYS A 283 5.63 -46.83 -24.40
N HIS A 284 5.03 -45.81 -25.02
CA HIS A 284 3.83 -45.96 -25.83
C HIS A 284 4.11 -46.76 -27.11
N GLN A 285 5.28 -46.57 -27.71
CA GLN A 285 5.74 -47.29 -28.89
C GLN A 285 6.13 -48.75 -28.60
N GLN A 286 6.76 -49.03 -27.44
CA GLN A 286 6.97 -50.42 -26.99
C GLN A 286 5.66 -51.18 -26.70
N GLN A 287 4.63 -50.51 -26.20
CA GLN A 287 3.31 -51.13 -26.03
C GLN A 287 2.60 -51.41 -27.37
N LEU A 288 2.76 -50.55 -28.38
CA LEU A 288 2.23 -50.75 -29.73
C LEU A 288 2.96 -51.87 -30.50
N GLU A 289 4.28 -52.03 -30.33
CA GLU A 289 5.04 -53.14 -30.92
C GLU A 289 4.64 -54.50 -30.29
N SER A 290 4.43 -54.55 -28.97
CA SER A 290 3.94 -55.79 -28.30
C SER A 290 2.52 -56.22 -28.71
N ALA A 291 1.66 -55.27 -29.13
CA ALA A 291 0.31 -55.57 -29.62
C ALA A 291 0.29 -56.03 -31.10
N THR A 292 1.29 -55.62 -31.89
CA THR A 292 1.39 -55.99 -33.32
C THR A 292 2.07 -57.34 -33.53
N ASP A 293 2.97 -57.77 -32.64
CA ASP A 293 3.57 -59.11 -32.67
C ASP A 293 2.58 -60.21 -32.24
N ALA A 294 1.64 -59.93 -31.32
CA ALA A 294 0.56 -60.85 -30.99
C ALA A 294 -0.45 -61.04 -32.14
N SER A 295 -0.63 -60.03 -33.01
CA SER A 295 -1.56 -60.09 -34.14
C SER A 295 -0.97 -60.74 -35.40
N LYS A 296 0.37 -60.84 -35.54
CA LYS A 296 1.03 -61.53 -36.68
C LYS A 296 1.25 -63.03 -36.44
N ALA A 297 1.24 -63.51 -35.20
CA ALA A 297 1.42 -64.92 -34.87
C ALA A 297 0.16 -65.80 -35.09
N SER A 298 -1.02 -65.23 -35.38
CA SER A 298 -2.28 -65.98 -35.52
C SER A 298 -2.84 -66.07 -36.96
N ARG A 299 -2.13 -65.55 -37.97
CA ARG A 299 -2.51 -65.64 -39.40
C ARG A 299 -1.27 -65.93 -40.25
N LEU A 300 -0.94 -67.21 -40.42
CA LEU A 300 -0.25 -67.83 -41.57
C LEU A 300 0.29 -69.21 -41.15
N SER A 301 -0.63 -70.06 -40.67
CA SER A 301 -0.52 -71.50 -40.87
C SER A 301 -1.44 -71.80 -42.05
N ILE A 302 -0.90 -72.44 -43.10
CA ILE A 302 -1.53 -73.04 -44.29
C ILE A 302 -0.87 -72.57 -45.61
N GLN A 303 -0.26 -73.56 -46.30
CA GLN A 303 0.14 -73.64 -47.72
C GLN A 303 1.42 -72.94 -48.21
N HIS A 304 2.28 -73.51 -49.06
CA HIS A 304 2.63 -74.88 -49.49
C HIS A 304 3.81 -74.69 -50.51
N PHE A 305 4.89 -75.49 -50.36
CA PHE A 305 5.78 -76.09 -51.38
C PHE A 305 6.49 -75.32 -52.54
N SER A 306 7.78 -75.70 -52.71
CA SER A 306 8.60 -75.90 -53.94
C SER A 306 9.80 -74.94 -54.08
N SER A 307 11.05 -75.41 -53.83
CA SER A 307 12.03 -75.96 -54.81
C SER A 307 12.79 -74.84 -55.58
N THR A 308 14.12 -74.75 -55.73
CA THR A 308 15.25 -75.71 -55.72
C THR A 308 16.63 -74.99 -55.74
N SER A 309 17.66 -75.66 -55.18
CA SER A 309 19.08 -75.74 -55.65
C SER A 309 19.99 -74.48 -55.54
N LYS A 310 21.32 -74.51 -55.26
CA LYS A 310 22.43 -75.49 -55.22
C LYS A 310 23.42 -75.04 -54.13
N LEU A 311 23.80 -75.89 -53.17
CA LEU A 311 24.97 -76.80 -53.08
C LEU A 311 26.31 -76.17 -52.61
N PRO A 312 26.94 -76.67 -51.51
CA PRO A 312 28.12 -76.10 -50.84
C PRO A 312 29.40 -76.94 -51.04
N ARG A 313 30.58 -76.47 -50.56
CA ARG A 313 31.68 -77.33 -50.03
C ARG A 313 32.89 -76.54 -49.43
N PRO A 314 33.81 -77.16 -48.67
CA PRO A 314 33.98 -76.90 -47.23
C PRO A 314 35.44 -76.56 -46.85
N ARG A 315 35.73 -76.37 -45.55
CA ARG A 315 37.08 -76.58 -45.02
C ARG A 315 37.08 -77.43 -43.76
N THR A 316 37.99 -78.38 -43.81
CA THR A 316 38.33 -79.46 -42.88
C THR A 316 38.76 -78.97 -41.51
N VAL A 317 38.34 -79.75 -40.51
CA VAL A 317 38.87 -79.84 -39.16
C VAL A 317 40.32 -80.34 -39.19
N LEU A 318 41.18 -79.79 -38.34
CA LEU A 318 42.23 -80.54 -37.64
C LEU A 318 42.63 -79.75 -36.38
N LYS A 319 42.35 -80.39 -35.24
CA LYS A 319 42.89 -80.24 -33.86
C LYS A 319 43.34 -78.86 -33.39
#